data_AF-A0A8J6LCI7-F1
#
_entry.id   AF-A0A8J6LCI7-F1
#
_cell.length_a   1.000
_cell.length_b   1.000
_cell.length_c   1.000
_cell.angle_alpha   90.00
_cell.angle_beta   90.00
_cell.angle_gamma   90.00
#
_symmetry.space_group_name_H-M   'P 1'
#
loop_
_entity.id
_entity.type
_entity.pdbx_description
1 polymer ?
#
loop_
_entity_poly.entity_id
_entity_poly.type
_entity_poly.pdbx_seq_one_letter_code
_entity_poly.pdbx_strand_id
1 'polypeptide(L)'
;MKFICDDGRTVYKLTDFGAARELPEGQQFQSLYGTEEYLHPDLYERAVLRKPCNKTFGATIDLWSIGVTLYHVATGNLPFRPYGGRKNKETMHVITTKKASGVISGIQVTEDGQIEWRKTLPDSCQLSPGLKKIITPLLAGLLEADTKKIWTFERFFTEVTDMLSRRIVNIFHVNKAQLIKVYIHPDESYNHLQNYINEQTEVAPENQILLLDSGLFRDIVEESTRAGGYPDTTDEEPLILFNIENNNVLVVPEQSIPKFNEFGNVTSVDSDAAQAKNACSIGYLCKRRIERYSQSCCHFSNCVENFVQYVNKELKEVNQMCIHLLEKTTIHKKTAQFLESTQRLASFKVSNAPRVSYVDELKQLSENFVSETAKKIMQLNQNHVVENSLKSEWDTSSRLLKCPVKSRASERAKTEVERLRDSWQHLVRDRATRTLSYNDEQFHILERIKITHTINRIKLLLQKEVFPQYVQLAENLGDWYKIAQTVYLQLMILNRDVMNYDNNLKKFELGMFIKNEEYLEQVRKCLEQDANEISNKKTKNSNNQKLKIYLDEYRRESCDMKAVILENAELVEQVNRVLDELSIDDE
;
A
#
# COMPACT_ATOMS: atom_id res chain seq x y z
N MET A 1 -3.98 -4.70 -36.15
CA MET A 1 -4.29 -3.29 -36.43
C MET A 1 -4.70 -2.59 -35.14
N LYS A 2 -4.12 -1.43 -34.84
CA LYS A 2 -4.52 -0.59 -33.70
C LYS A 2 -5.74 0.25 -34.12
N PHE A 3 -6.83 0.16 -33.37
CA PHE A 3 -8.02 0.99 -33.51
C PHE A 3 -8.18 1.83 -32.24
N ILE A 4 -8.47 3.12 -32.37
CA ILE A 4 -8.75 4.00 -31.23
C ILE A 4 -10.24 4.28 -31.26
N CYS A 5 -10.94 3.89 -30.19
CA CYS A 5 -12.38 4.12 -30.05
C CYS A 5 -12.67 5.60 -29.74
N ASP A 6 -13.94 5.99 -29.85
CA ASP A 6 -14.38 7.37 -29.60
C ASP A 6 -14.12 7.84 -28.16
N ASP A 7 -14.05 6.89 -27.21
CA ASP A 7 -13.68 7.12 -25.81
C ASP A 7 -12.15 7.15 -25.56
N GLY A 8 -11.34 7.07 -26.62
CA GLY A 8 -9.88 7.05 -26.55
C GLY A 8 -9.26 5.70 -26.21
N ARG A 9 -10.04 4.65 -25.89
CA ARG A 9 -9.50 3.31 -25.62
C ARG A 9 -8.91 2.69 -26.88
N THR A 10 -7.77 2.03 -26.72
CA THR A 10 -7.15 1.28 -27.81
C THR A 10 -7.69 -0.14 -27.88
N VAL A 11 -8.22 -0.52 -29.05
CA VAL A 11 -8.64 -1.88 -29.38
C VAL A 11 -7.68 -2.46 -30.41
N TYR A 12 -7.14 -3.64 -30.12
CA TYR A 12 -6.28 -4.37 -31.05
C TYR A 12 -7.10 -5.39 -31.83
N LYS A 13 -7.08 -5.28 -33.16
CA LYS A 13 -7.79 -6.19 -34.08
C LYS A 13 -6.79 -7.04 -34.86
N LEU A 14 -7.02 -8.34 -34.98
CA LEU A 14 -6.24 -9.21 -35.87
C LEU A 14 -6.64 -8.96 -37.33
N THR A 15 -5.69 -9.08 -38.25
CA THR A 15 -5.87 -8.87 -39.69
C THR A 15 -4.77 -9.62 -40.46
N ASP A 16 -4.80 -9.54 -41.79
CA ASP A 16 -3.84 -10.17 -42.69
C ASP A 16 -3.84 -11.71 -42.61
N PHE A 17 -5.04 -12.28 -42.64
CA PHE A 17 -5.28 -13.72 -42.70
C PHE A 17 -4.99 -14.33 -44.08
N GLY A 18 -4.14 -13.70 -44.90
CA GLY A 18 -3.81 -14.17 -46.26
C GLY A 18 -3.14 -15.55 -46.31
N ALA A 19 -2.58 -15.99 -45.17
CA ALA A 19 -2.02 -17.33 -44.98
C ALA A 19 -2.93 -18.26 -44.12
N ALA A 20 -4.15 -17.84 -43.81
CA ALA A 20 -5.07 -18.64 -43.02
C ALA A 20 -5.58 -19.84 -43.82
N ARG A 21 -5.86 -20.93 -43.09
CA ARG A 21 -6.41 -22.16 -43.63
C ARG A 21 -7.49 -22.66 -42.67
N GLU A 22 -8.60 -23.12 -43.22
CA GLU A 22 -9.59 -23.85 -42.44
C GLU A 22 -8.98 -25.18 -41.99
N LEU A 23 -8.87 -25.36 -40.68
CA LEU A 23 -8.25 -26.51 -40.05
C LEU A 23 -9.28 -27.17 -39.13
N PRO A 24 -9.92 -28.28 -39.56
CA PRO A 24 -10.72 -29.12 -38.68
C PRO A 24 -9.92 -29.54 -37.45
N GLU A 25 -10.61 -29.74 -36.32
CA GLU A 25 -9.98 -30.10 -35.06
C GLU A 25 -9.15 -31.39 -35.20
N GLY A 26 -7.89 -31.33 -34.77
CA GLY A 26 -6.93 -32.44 -34.91
C GLY A 26 -6.29 -32.60 -36.29
N GLN A 27 -6.71 -31.85 -37.32
CA GLN A 27 -6.03 -31.87 -38.61
C GLN A 27 -4.68 -31.15 -38.53
N GLN A 28 -3.70 -31.65 -39.28
CA GLN A 28 -2.38 -31.03 -39.39
C GLN A 28 -2.14 -30.46 -40.78
N PHE A 29 -1.27 -29.44 -40.88
CA PHE A 29 -0.94 -28.76 -42.13
C PHE A 29 0.56 -28.83 -42.47
N GLN A 30 0.91 -28.39 -43.68
CA GLN A 30 2.28 -28.36 -44.22
C GLN A 30 2.66 -27.04 -44.90
N SER A 31 1.76 -26.04 -44.91
CA SER A 31 1.97 -24.74 -45.53
C SER A 31 3.09 -23.95 -44.85
N LEU A 32 3.94 -23.28 -45.64
CA LEU A 32 5.15 -22.57 -45.21
C LEU A 32 4.95 -21.06 -45.38
N TYR A 33 4.29 -20.43 -44.41
CA TYR A 33 4.08 -18.97 -44.39
C TYR A 33 4.37 -18.41 -42.99
N GLY A 34 4.89 -17.19 -42.93
CA GLY A 34 5.07 -16.42 -41.70
C GLY A 34 6.39 -15.65 -41.64
N THR A 35 6.49 -14.78 -40.64
CA THR A 35 7.65 -13.90 -40.42
C THR A 35 8.72 -14.63 -39.60
N GLU A 36 9.94 -14.73 -40.14
CA GLU A 36 11.04 -15.58 -39.63
C GLU A 36 11.20 -15.56 -38.09
N GLU A 37 11.09 -14.39 -37.45
CA GLU A 37 11.33 -14.23 -36.01
C GLU A 37 10.20 -14.72 -35.09
N TYR A 38 9.01 -14.94 -35.64
CA TYR A 38 7.81 -15.36 -34.90
C TYR A 38 7.42 -16.81 -35.18
N LEU A 39 8.14 -17.48 -36.08
CA LEU A 39 7.87 -18.86 -36.46
C LEU A 39 8.26 -19.83 -35.34
N HIS A 40 7.44 -20.86 -35.16
CA HIS A 40 7.78 -22.02 -34.34
C HIS A 40 9.03 -22.73 -34.87
N PRO A 41 9.89 -23.33 -34.01
CA PRO A 41 11.20 -23.86 -34.42
C PRO A 41 11.12 -24.91 -35.53
N ASP A 42 10.14 -25.82 -35.46
CA ASP A 42 9.94 -26.84 -36.50
C ASP A 42 9.46 -26.25 -37.84
N LEU A 43 8.67 -25.16 -37.80
CA LEU A 43 8.23 -24.46 -39.01
C LEU A 43 9.37 -23.64 -39.60
N TYR A 44 10.20 -23.03 -38.75
CA TYR A 44 11.41 -22.32 -39.15
C TYR A 44 12.42 -23.25 -39.84
N GLU A 45 12.63 -24.46 -39.32
CA GLU A 45 13.52 -25.46 -39.92
C GLU A 45 13.11 -25.79 -41.37
N ARG A 46 11.81 -25.98 -41.60
CA ARG A 46 11.28 -26.31 -42.92
C ARG A 46 11.21 -25.10 -43.86
N ALA A 47 10.70 -23.97 -43.39
CA ALA A 47 10.45 -22.78 -44.22
C ALA A 47 11.72 -21.97 -44.50
N VAL A 48 12.62 -21.85 -43.51
CA VAL A 48 13.78 -20.96 -43.58
C VAL A 48 15.07 -21.72 -43.88
N LEU A 49 15.31 -22.87 -43.22
CA LEU A 49 16.50 -23.69 -43.48
C LEU A 49 16.32 -24.67 -44.65
N ARG A 50 15.10 -24.82 -45.18
CA ARG A 50 14.74 -25.72 -46.30
C ARG A 50 15.16 -27.18 -46.05
N LYS A 51 15.19 -27.63 -44.79
CA LYS A 51 15.51 -29.01 -44.45
C LYS A 51 14.28 -29.91 -44.63
N PRO A 52 14.43 -31.13 -45.15
CA PRO A 52 13.33 -32.08 -45.26
C PRO A 52 12.89 -32.49 -43.86
N CYS A 53 11.66 -32.14 -43.49
CA CYS A 53 11.06 -32.48 -42.20
C CYS A 53 9.72 -33.17 -42.44
N ASN A 54 9.60 -34.45 -42.04
CA ASN A 54 8.38 -35.25 -42.12
C ASN A 54 7.38 -34.93 -40.99
N LYS A 55 7.57 -33.83 -40.26
CA LYS A 55 6.64 -33.40 -39.21
C LYS A 55 5.49 -32.61 -39.82
N THR A 56 4.32 -32.89 -39.30
CA THR A 56 3.05 -32.24 -39.59
C THR A 56 2.67 -31.33 -38.43
N PHE A 57 2.04 -30.20 -38.75
CA PHE A 57 1.88 -29.08 -37.84
C PHE A 57 0.44 -28.95 -37.35
N GLY A 58 0.23 -28.85 -36.04
CA GLY A 58 -1.09 -28.58 -35.45
C GLY A 58 -1.32 -27.08 -35.17
N ALA A 59 -2.55 -26.73 -34.77
CA ALA A 59 -2.92 -25.35 -34.45
C ALA A 59 -2.12 -24.75 -33.27
N THR A 60 -1.50 -25.57 -32.42
CA THR A 60 -0.70 -25.12 -31.26
C THR A 60 0.55 -24.33 -31.63
N ILE A 61 0.97 -24.33 -32.90
CA ILE A 61 2.06 -23.50 -33.41
C ILE A 61 1.78 -22.00 -33.25
N ASP A 62 0.51 -21.59 -33.31
CA ASP A 62 0.14 -20.19 -33.17
C ASP A 62 0.47 -19.67 -31.77
N LEU A 63 0.43 -20.54 -30.74
CA LEU A 63 0.81 -20.19 -29.36
C LEU A 63 2.25 -19.70 -29.26
N TRP A 64 3.17 -20.26 -30.06
CA TRP A 64 4.56 -19.79 -30.10
C TRP A 64 4.63 -18.36 -30.61
N SER A 65 3.93 -18.06 -31.72
CA SER A 65 3.92 -16.73 -32.31
C SER A 65 3.28 -15.70 -31.36
N ILE A 66 2.27 -16.11 -30.58
CA ILE A 66 1.67 -15.32 -29.50
C ILE A 66 2.70 -15.08 -28.40
N GLY A 67 3.41 -16.13 -27.95
CA GLY A 67 4.46 -16.02 -26.92
C GLY A 67 5.58 -15.06 -27.31
N VAL A 68 6.08 -15.16 -28.55
CA VAL A 68 7.09 -14.23 -29.09
C VAL A 68 6.55 -12.80 -29.11
N THR A 69 5.30 -12.62 -29.53
CA THR A 69 4.63 -11.31 -29.58
C THR A 69 4.48 -10.70 -28.19
N LEU A 70 4.00 -11.47 -27.21
CA LEU A 70 3.83 -11.00 -25.83
C LEU A 70 5.17 -10.60 -25.20
N TYR A 71 6.23 -11.41 -25.40
CA TYR A 71 7.58 -11.06 -24.95
C TYR A 71 8.07 -9.76 -25.60
N HIS A 72 7.84 -9.60 -26.92
CA HIS A 72 8.25 -8.42 -27.65
C HIS A 72 7.52 -7.17 -27.19
N VAL A 73 6.21 -7.26 -26.91
CA VAL A 73 5.44 -6.15 -26.33
C VAL A 73 5.93 -5.80 -24.92
N ALA A 74 6.24 -6.80 -24.08
CA ALA A 74 6.69 -6.59 -22.71
C ALA A 74 8.10 -5.95 -22.61
N THR A 75 8.98 -6.24 -23.58
CA THR A 75 10.42 -5.89 -23.48
C THR A 75 10.92 -4.94 -24.57
N GLY A 76 10.14 -4.73 -25.62
CA GLY A 76 10.55 -4.02 -26.84
C GLY A 76 11.62 -4.76 -27.66
N ASN A 77 11.93 -6.01 -27.32
CA ASN A 77 12.95 -6.84 -27.98
C ASN A 77 12.41 -8.24 -28.27
N LEU A 78 12.92 -8.90 -29.31
CA LEU A 78 12.64 -10.31 -29.57
C LEU A 78 13.27 -11.21 -28.48
N PRO A 79 12.60 -12.32 -28.09
CA PRO A 79 13.10 -13.26 -27.07
C PRO A 79 14.36 -14.00 -27.51
N PHE A 80 14.48 -14.32 -28.80
CA PHE A 80 15.59 -15.11 -29.34
C PHE A 80 16.34 -14.28 -30.37
N ARG A 81 17.64 -14.04 -30.12
CA ARG A 81 18.46 -13.14 -30.94
C ARG A 81 19.87 -13.71 -31.13
N PRO A 82 20.22 -14.21 -32.33
CA PRO A 82 21.59 -14.55 -32.65
C PRO A 82 22.40 -13.28 -32.93
N TYR A 83 23.73 -13.37 -32.79
CA TYR A 83 24.62 -12.29 -33.22
C TYR A 83 24.49 -12.09 -34.75
N GLY A 84 24.46 -10.83 -35.18
CA GLY A 84 24.23 -10.48 -36.59
C GLY A 84 22.75 -10.57 -37.07
N GLY A 85 21.83 -10.94 -36.18
CA GLY A 85 20.38 -10.93 -36.45
C GLY A 85 19.95 -11.93 -37.54
N ARG A 86 19.04 -11.50 -38.43
CA ARG A 86 18.41 -12.35 -39.47
C ARG A 86 19.40 -13.11 -40.38
N LYS A 87 20.65 -12.64 -40.48
CA LYS A 87 21.68 -13.29 -41.29
C LYS A 87 22.10 -14.64 -40.70
N ASN A 88 22.04 -14.81 -39.38
CA ASN A 88 22.52 -16.00 -38.70
C ASN A 88 21.40 -17.02 -38.44
N LYS A 89 20.91 -17.61 -39.54
CA LYS A 89 19.73 -18.48 -39.55
C LYS A 89 19.92 -19.78 -38.77
N GLU A 90 21.13 -20.34 -38.79
CA GLU A 90 21.45 -21.59 -38.11
C GLU A 90 21.48 -21.42 -36.60
N THR A 91 22.17 -20.37 -36.11
CA THR A 91 22.21 -20.07 -34.67
C THR A 91 20.80 -19.76 -34.14
N MET A 92 19.94 -19.08 -34.91
CA MET A 92 18.54 -18.87 -34.53
C MET A 92 17.80 -20.19 -34.29
N HIS A 93 17.99 -21.17 -35.17
CA HIS A 93 17.38 -22.50 -35.01
C HIS A 93 17.96 -23.25 -33.80
N VAL A 94 19.27 -23.13 -33.53
CA VAL A 94 19.89 -23.69 -32.32
C VAL A 94 19.31 -23.05 -31.06
N ILE A 95 19.18 -21.71 -31.02
CA ILE A 95 18.62 -20.98 -29.87
C ILE A 95 17.19 -21.44 -29.59
N THR A 96 16.38 -21.65 -30.62
CA THR A 96 14.97 -21.95 -30.44
C THR A 96 14.68 -23.43 -30.14
N THR A 97 15.57 -24.35 -30.53
CA THR A 97 15.40 -25.80 -30.32
C THR A 97 16.16 -26.36 -29.13
N LYS A 98 17.36 -25.85 -28.81
CA LYS A 98 18.21 -26.35 -27.72
C LYS A 98 17.92 -25.74 -26.36
N LYS A 99 17.01 -24.77 -26.29
CA LYS A 99 16.60 -24.15 -25.04
C LYS A 99 15.99 -25.18 -24.07
N ALA A 100 16.26 -25.02 -22.78
CA ALA A 100 15.61 -25.83 -21.76
C ALA A 100 14.14 -25.40 -21.54
N SER A 101 13.31 -26.30 -21.00
CA SER A 101 11.95 -25.96 -20.60
C SER A 101 11.95 -24.84 -19.55
N GLY A 102 11.02 -23.89 -19.68
CA GLY A 102 10.93 -22.70 -18.83
C GLY A 102 11.86 -21.54 -19.24
N VAL A 103 12.73 -21.70 -20.24
CA VAL A 103 13.54 -20.60 -20.79
C VAL A 103 12.70 -19.77 -21.74
N ILE A 104 12.63 -18.46 -21.50
CA ILE A 104 11.80 -17.51 -22.25
C ILE A 104 12.62 -16.60 -23.17
N SER A 105 13.95 -16.54 -23.01
CA SER A 105 14.83 -15.80 -23.92
C SER A 105 16.22 -16.43 -24.06
N GLY A 106 16.83 -16.20 -25.22
CA GLY A 106 18.17 -16.67 -25.60
C GLY A 106 18.87 -15.65 -26.48
N ILE A 107 19.92 -15.01 -25.97
CA ILE A 107 20.59 -13.89 -26.65
C ILE A 107 22.07 -14.20 -26.83
N GLN A 108 22.58 -14.06 -28.05
CA GLN A 108 24.02 -14.12 -28.34
C GLN A 108 24.55 -12.71 -28.58
N VAL A 109 25.49 -12.26 -27.75
CA VAL A 109 25.98 -10.87 -27.73
C VAL A 109 27.14 -10.63 -28.69
N THR A 110 28.01 -11.63 -28.87
CA THR A 110 29.20 -11.55 -29.73
C THR A 110 29.17 -12.64 -30.80
N GLU A 111 29.94 -12.44 -31.88
CA GLU A 111 30.14 -13.46 -32.91
C GLU A 111 30.72 -14.73 -32.27
N ASP A 112 30.12 -15.88 -32.55
CA ASP A 112 30.45 -17.19 -31.98
C ASP A 112 30.50 -17.26 -30.44
N GLY A 113 29.91 -16.27 -29.75
CA GLY A 113 29.81 -16.23 -28.30
C GLY A 113 28.79 -17.23 -27.75
N GLN A 114 28.84 -17.45 -26.43
CA GLN A 114 27.85 -18.27 -25.74
C GLN A 114 26.46 -17.60 -25.77
N ILE A 115 25.42 -18.43 -25.77
CA ILE A 115 24.03 -17.97 -25.71
C ILE A 115 23.65 -17.74 -24.24
N GLU A 116 23.24 -16.51 -23.91
CA GLU A 116 22.66 -16.18 -22.62
C GLU A 116 21.20 -16.61 -22.56
N TRP A 117 20.92 -17.65 -21.76
CA TRP A 117 19.57 -18.17 -21.54
C TRP A 117 18.96 -17.56 -20.28
N ARG A 118 17.71 -17.09 -20.36
CA ARG A 118 17.00 -16.55 -19.20
C ARG A 118 15.59 -17.12 -19.06
N LYS A 119 15.21 -17.39 -17.81
CA LYS A 119 13.85 -17.80 -17.41
C LYS A 119 13.01 -16.63 -16.89
N THR A 120 13.60 -15.45 -16.76
CA THR A 120 12.98 -14.24 -16.24
C THR A 120 13.02 -13.12 -17.28
N LEU A 121 12.08 -12.19 -17.16
CA LEU A 121 12.09 -10.97 -17.97
C LEU A 121 13.29 -10.09 -17.58
N PRO A 122 13.87 -9.35 -18.53
CA PRO A 122 15.04 -8.50 -18.27
C PRO A 122 14.72 -7.35 -17.31
N ASP A 123 15.73 -6.83 -16.62
CA ASP A 123 15.58 -5.71 -15.69
C ASP A 123 15.12 -4.41 -16.40
N SER A 124 15.40 -4.28 -17.69
CA SER A 124 14.91 -3.17 -18.52
C SER A 124 13.40 -3.24 -18.82
N CYS A 125 12.74 -4.38 -18.56
CA CYS A 125 11.31 -4.55 -18.74
C CYS A 125 10.53 -3.66 -17.76
N GLN A 126 9.58 -2.89 -18.29
CA GLN A 126 8.82 -1.87 -17.57
C GLN A 126 7.58 -2.39 -16.86
N LEU A 127 7.26 -3.69 -16.98
CA LEU A 127 6.14 -4.29 -16.25
C LEU A 127 6.42 -4.27 -14.74
N SER A 128 5.38 -4.08 -13.93
CA SER A 128 5.47 -4.18 -12.46
C SER A 128 5.97 -5.56 -12.03
N PRO A 129 6.70 -5.69 -10.91
CA PRO A 129 7.15 -6.98 -10.38
C PRO A 129 6.03 -8.02 -10.25
N GLY A 130 4.87 -7.63 -9.71
CA GLY A 130 3.70 -8.51 -9.62
C GLY A 130 3.26 -9.08 -10.97
N LEU A 131 3.12 -8.23 -11.99
CA LEU A 131 2.78 -8.69 -13.34
C LEU A 131 3.88 -9.54 -13.99
N LYS A 132 5.16 -9.27 -13.73
CA LYS A 132 6.27 -10.11 -14.20
C LYS A 132 6.14 -11.54 -13.65
N LYS A 133 5.77 -11.69 -12.37
CA LYS A 133 5.55 -13.00 -11.72
C LYS A 133 4.42 -13.77 -12.39
N ILE A 134 3.35 -13.10 -12.80
CA ILE A 134 2.19 -13.72 -13.45
C ILE A 134 2.46 -14.06 -14.93
N ILE A 135 3.10 -13.15 -15.69
CA ILE A 135 3.28 -13.33 -17.13
C ILE A 135 4.44 -14.27 -17.50
N THR A 136 5.43 -14.42 -16.61
CA THR A 136 6.62 -15.24 -16.89
C THR A 136 6.28 -16.74 -17.08
N PRO A 137 5.44 -17.37 -16.22
CA PRO A 137 4.95 -18.73 -16.46
C PRO A 137 4.15 -18.87 -17.76
N LEU A 138 3.31 -17.88 -18.10
CA LEU A 138 2.58 -17.86 -19.37
C LEU A 138 3.55 -17.89 -20.57
N LEU A 139 4.56 -17.01 -20.57
CA LEU A 139 5.58 -16.97 -21.62
C LEU A 139 6.37 -18.28 -21.70
N ALA A 140 6.72 -18.87 -20.56
CA ALA A 140 7.39 -20.16 -20.51
C ALA A 140 6.58 -21.30 -21.13
N GLY A 141 5.26 -21.30 -20.92
CA GLY A 141 4.35 -22.28 -21.50
C GLY A 141 4.12 -22.09 -23.01
N LEU A 142 3.99 -20.83 -23.45
CA LEU A 142 3.79 -20.48 -24.86
C LEU A 142 5.04 -20.69 -25.71
N LEU A 143 6.22 -20.42 -25.14
CA LEU A 143 7.50 -20.60 -25.79
C LEU A 143 8.06 -21.99 -25.51
N GLU A 144 7.25 -23.06 -25.44
CA GLU A 144 7.74 -24.44 -25.32
C GLU A 144 7.98 -25.05 -26.71
N ALA A 145 9.13 -25.71 -26.88
CA ALA A 145 9.49 -26.38 -28.14
C ALA A 145 9.24 -27.89 -28.09
N ASP A 146 9.21 -28.48 -26.89
CA ASP A 146 8.88 -29.90 -26.72
C ASP A 146 7.38 -30.13 -26.93
N THR A 147 7.04 -30.77 -28.05
CA THR A 147 5.65 -31.12 -28.44
C THR A 147 4.83 -31.83 -27.35
N LYS A 148 5.46 -32.52 -26.39
CA LYS A 148 4.75 -33.19 -25.28
C LYS A 148 4.39 -32.26 -24.13
N LYS A 149 4.99 -31.07 -24.08
CA LYS A 149 4.87 -30.09 -22.99
C LYS A 149 4.25 -28.76 -23.44
N ILE A 150 4.06 -28.57 -24.74
CA ILE A 150 3.36 -27.41 -25.30
C ILE A 150 1.96 -27.33 -24.70
N TRP A 151 1.54 -26.09 -24.38
CA TRP A 151 0.21 -25.84 -23.87
C TRP A 151 -0.88 -26.12 -24.91
N THR A 152 -2.06 -26.52 -24.44
CA THR A 152 -3.27 -26.53 -25.25
C THR A 152 -3.91 -25.15 -25.28
N PHE A 153 -4.76 -24.88 -26.27
CA PHE A 153 -5.57 -23.66 -26.29
C PHE A 153 -6.47 -23.54 -25.07
N GLU A 154 -7.08 -24.65 -24.62
CA GLU A 154 -7.90 -24.67 -23.41
C GLU A 154 -7.11 -24.19 -22.20
N ARG A 155 -5.91 -24.76 -21.95
CA ARG A 155 -5.05 -24.29 -20.86
C ARG A 155 -4.67 -22.82 -21.03
N PHE A 156 -4.28 -22.42 -22.23
CA PHE A 156 -3.93 -21.03 -22.52
C PHE A 156 -5.09 -20.06 -22.18
N PHE A 157 -6.30 -20.35 -22.63
CA PHE A 157 -7.46 -19.50 -22.36
C PHE A 157 -7.85 -19.50 -20.89
N THR A 158 -7.76 -20.64 -20.19
CA THR A 158 -8.01 -20.71 -18.74
C THR A 158 -7.02 -19.84 -17.97
N GLU A 159 -5.72 -19.96 -18.25
CA GLU A 159 -4.67 -19.19 -17.58
C GLU A 159 -4.80 -17.69 -17.90
N VAL A 160 -5.05 -17.33 -19.16
CA VAL A 160 -5.26 -15.92 -19.53
C VAL A 160 -6.52 -15.34 -18.89
N THR A 161 -7.60 -16.13 -18.77
CA THR A 161 -8.84 -15.67 -18.13
C THR A 161 -8.63 -15.45 -16.62
N ASP A 162 -7.92 -16.34 -15.92
CA ASP A 162 -7.50 -16.13 -14.52
C ASP A 162 -6.63 -14.88 -14.37
N MET A 163 -5.67 -14.68 -15.29
CA MET A 163 -4.81 -13.50 -15.25
C MET A 163 -5.59 -12.20 -15.44
N LEU A 164 -6.59 -12.20 -16.32
CA LEU A 164 -7.42 -11.03 -16.61
C LEU A 164 -8.52 -10.77 -15.58
N SER A 165 -8.91 -11.77 -14.77
CA SER A 165 -9.90 -11.59 -13.69
C SER A 165 -9.32 -10.85 -12.48
N ARG A 166 -7.99 -10.84 -12.32
CA ARG A 166 -7.31 -10.19 -11.19
C ARG A 166 -7.51 -8.69 -11.17
N ARG A 167 -7.82 -8.15 -9.99
CA ARG A 167 -7.88 -6.71 -9.72
C ARG A 167 -6.50 -6.18 -9.37
N ILE A 168 -6.29 -4.91 -9.67
CA ILE A 168 -5.06 -4.19 -9.36
C ILE A 168 -5.29 -3.37 -8.09
N VAL A 169 -4.44 -3.58 -7.09
CA VAL A 169 -4.35 -2.73 -5.90
C VAL A 169 -3.05 -1.93 -6.01
N ASN A 170 -3.18 -0.61 -6.13
CA ASN A 170 -2.07 0.33 -6.19
C ASN A 170 -1.65 0.71 -4.77
N ILE A 171 -0.36 0.55 -4.46
CA ILE A 171 0.16 0.74 -3.11
C ILE A 171 1.42 1.59 -3.16
N PHE A 172 1.44 2.70 -2.43
CA PHE A 172 2.63 3.51 -2.23
C PHE A 172 3.43 2.97 -1.04
N HIS A 173 4.58 2.38 -1.33
CA HIS A 173 5.49 1.85 -0.32
C HIS A 173 6.42 2.96 0.21
N VAL A 174 6.14 3.44 1.42
CA VAL A 174 6.81 4.59 2.03
C VAL A 174 8.32 4.35 2.18
N ASN A 175 8.76 3.22 2.72
CA ASN A 175 10.18 2.94 2.96
C ASN A 175 11.04 2.89 1.70
N LYS A 176 10.45 2.69 0.53
CA LYS A 176 11.16 2.68 -0.77
C LYS A 176 10.76 3.84 -1.68
N ALA A 177 9.91 4.75 -1.20
CA ALA A 177 9.39 5.90 -1.94
C ALA A 177 8.81 5.57 -3.33
N GLN A 178 8.21 4.38 -3.48
CA GLN A 178 7.78 3.86 -4.79
C GLN A 178 6.36 3.30 -4.78
N LEU A 179 5.68 3.48 -5.90
CA LEU A 179 4.40 2.83 -6.16
C LEU A 179 4.62 1.38 -6.63
N ILE A 180 3.91 0.44 -6.02
CA ILE A 180 3.85 -0.97 -6.43
C ILE A 180 2.42 -1.33 -6.84
N LYS A 181 2.30 -2.37 -7.67
CA LYS A 181 1.02 -2.90 -8.16
C LYS A 181 0.89 -4.35 -7.74
N VAL A 182 -0.11 -4.63 -6.93
CA VAL A 182 -0.48 -5.99 -6.50
C VAL A 182 -1.66 -6.46 -7.34
N TYR A 183 -1.59 -7.69 -7.83
CA TYR A 183 -2.62 -8.30 -8.68
C TYR A 183 -3.29 -9.43 -7.89
N ILE A 184 -4.51 -9.20 -7.43
CA ILE A 184 -5.24 -10.07 -6.52
C ILE A 184 -6.48 -10.65 -7.22
N HIS A 185 -6.73 -11.94 -7.08
CA HIS A 185 -7.93 -12.57 -7.63
C HIS A 185 -9.17 -12.11 -6.83
N PRO A 186 -10.34 -11.85 -7.46
CA PRO A 186 -11.52 -11.33 -6.76
C PRO A 186 -12.00 -12.17 -5.56
N ASP A 187 -11.72 -13.48 -5.56
CA ASP A 187 -12.11 -14.42 -4.50
C ASP A 187 -11.12 -14.49 -3.32
N GLU A 188 -9.95 -13.86 -3.45
CA GLU A 188 -8.91 -13.84 -2.43
C GLU A 188 -9.27 -12.88 -1.29
N SER A 189 -8.68 -13.10 -0.11
CA SER A 189 -8.96 -12.34 1.12
C SER A 189 -7.84 -11.37 1.49
N TYR A 190 -8.03 -10.60 2.56
CA TYR A 190 -7.08 -9.57 2.98
C TYR A 190 -5.71 -10.17 3.34
N ASN A 191 -5.68 -11.35 3.94
CA ASN A 191 -4.43 -12.07 4.24
C ASN A 191 -3.62 -12.38 2.96
N HIS A 192 -4.28 -12.66 1.83
CA HIS A 192 -3.60 -12.87 0.56
C HIS A 192 -2.97 -11.56 0.06
N LEU A 193 -3.69 -10.44 0.18
CA LEU A 193 -3.16 -9.11 -0.13
C LEU A 193 -1.91 -8.81 0.69
N GLN A 194 -1.96 -9.04 2.01
CA GLN A 194 -0.81 -8.83 2.90
C GLN A 194 0.39 -9.70 2.51
N ASN A 195 0.16 -10.95 2.11
CA ASN A 195 1.22 -11.84 1.63
C ASN A 195 1.84 -11.34 0.32
N TYR A 196 1.03 -10.88 -0.64
CA TYR A 196 1.55 -10.32 -1.89
C TYR A 196 2.30 -9.02 -1.69
N ILE A 197 1.90 -8.21 -0.70
CA ILE A 197 2.66 -7.03 -0.27
C ILE A 197 4.01 -7.49 0.27
N ASN A 198 4.03 -8.42 1.23
CA ASN A 198 5.25 -8.96 1.82
C ASN A 198 6.22 -9.50 0.76
N GLU A 199 5.73 -10.27 -0.21
CA GLU A 199 6.55 -10.79 -1.32
C GLU A 199 7.21 -9.69 -2.16
N GLN A 200 6.60 -8.50 -2.27
CA GLN A 200 7.12 -7.39 -3.07
C GLN A 200 7.89 -6.34 -2.24
N THR A 201 7.67 -6.26 -0.93
CA THR A 201 8.19 -5.19 -0.06
C THR A 201 9.06 -5.66 1.09
N GLU A 202 9.03 -6.97 1.41
CA GLU A 202 9.65 -7.58 2.60
C GLU A 202 9.06 -7.08 3.93
N VAL A 203 7.89 -6.42 3.89
CA VAL A 203 7.16 -6.00 5.09
C VAL A 203 6.22 -7.13 5.52
N ALA A 204 6.53 -7.78 6.64
CA ALA A 204 5.72 -8.85 7.21
C ALA A 204 4.28 -8.38 7.52
N PRO A 205 3.24 -9.23 7.36
CA PRO A 205 1.83 -8.86 7.54
C PRO A 205 1.52 -8.12 8.86
N GLU A 206 2.13 -8.54 9.96
CA GLU A 206 2.01 -7.95 11.30
C GLU A 206 2.59 -6.54 11.41
N ASN A 207 3.51 -6.17 10.51
CA ASN A 207 4.19 -4.88 10.48
C ASN A 207 3.59 -3.90 9.45
N GLN A 208 2.53 -4.31 8.73
CA GLN A 208 1.90 -3.49 7.69
C GLN A 208 0.83 -2.56 8.28
N ILE A 209 1.04 -1.25 8.18
CA ILE A 209 -0.01 -0.25 8.37
C ILE A 209 -0.45 0.18 6.98
N LEU A 210 -1.64 -0.26 6.57
CA LEU A 210 -2.25 0.12 5.30
C LEU A 210 -3.30 1.19 5.53
N LEU A 211 -3.06 2.39 5.00
CA LEU A 211 -4.02 3.49 5.06
C LEU A 211 -4.69 3.68 3.69
N LEU A 212 -6.01 3.82 3.71
CA LEU A 212 -6.78 4.41 2.62
C LEU A 212 -7.36 5.71 3.17
N ASP A 213 -6.99 6.84 2.56
CA ASP A 213 -7.21 8.17 3.14
C ASP A 213 -6.72 8.21 4.60
N SER A 214 -7.57 8.58 5.55
CA SER A 214 -7.25 8.68 6.98
C SER A 214 -7.68 7.48 7.82
N GLY A 215 -8.11 6.38 7.20
CA GLY A 215 -8.56 5.15 7.87
C GLY A 215 -7.64 3.95 7.63
N LEU A 216 -7.62 3.02 8.59
CA LEU A 216 -6.99 1.71 8.36
C LEU A 216 -7.80 0.96 7.32
N PHE A 217 -7.11 0.42 6.31
CA PHE A 217 -7.77 -0.33 5.26
C PHE A 217 -8.53 -1.54 5.81
N ARG A 218 -7.99 -2.21 6.85
CA ARG A 218 -8.64 -3.34 7.54
C ARG A 218 -10.00 -2.99 8.15
N ASP A 219 -10.20 -1.75 8.57
CA ASP A 219 -11.49 -1.33 9.17
C ASP A 219 -12.56 -1.13 8.09
N ILE A 220 -12.12 -0.89 6.84
CA ILE A 220 -13.00 -0.75 5.67
C ILE A 220 -13.30 -2.13 5.06
N VAL A 221 -12.29 -3.01 5.00
CA VAL A 221 -12.44 -4.38 4.50
C VAL A 221 -12.59 -5.35 5.66
N GLU A 222 -13.83 -5.63 6.05
CA GLU A 222 -14.13 -6.65 7.05
C GLU A 222 -13.50 -8.01 6.68
N GLU A 223 -13.27 -8.87 7.67
CA GLU A 223 -12.61 -10.18 7.48
C GLU A 223 -13.33 -11.09 6.46
N SER A 224 -14.63 -10.87 6.27
CA SER A 224 -15.48 -11.55 5.28
C SER A 224 -15.34 -11.01 3.84
N THR A 225 -14.81 -9.79 3.69
CA THR A 225 -14.74 -9.07 2.42
C THR A 225 -13.70 -9.69 1.50
N ARG A 226 -14.14 -10.13 0.32
CA ARG A 226 -13.27 -10.62 -0.75
C ARG A 226 -12.73 -9.48 -1.59
N ALA A 227 -11.62 -9.72 -2.26
CA ALA A 227 -10.95 -8.71 -3.07
C ALA A 227 -11.84 -8.11 -4.18
N GLY A 228 -12.88 -8.81 -4.62
CA GLY A 228 -13.92 -8.26 -5.52
C GLY A 228 -14.69 -7.07 -4.94
N GLY A 229 -14.81 -6.97 -3.61
CA GLY A 229 -15.47 -5.88 -2.89
C GLY A 229 -14.54 -4.78 -2.39
N TYR A 230 -13.23 -4.85 -2.66
CA TYR A 230 -12.28 -3.82 -2.19
C TYR A 230 -12.53 -2.48 -2.88
N PRO A 231 -12.31 -1.35 -2.16
CA PRO A 231 -12.25 -0.04 -2.76
C PRO A 231 -11.29 0.00 -3.95
N ASP A 232 -11.68 0.73 -5.00
CA ASP A 232 -10.79 0.96 -6.13
C ASP A 232 -9.61 1.85 -5.71
N THR A 233 -8.44 1.58 -6.26
CA THR A 233 -7.22 2.36 -6.03
C THR A 233 -6.62 2.74 -7.37
N THR A 234 -6.00 3.91 -7.45
CA THR A 234 -5.38 4.41 -8.68
C THR A 234 -3.90 4.73 -8.46
N ASP A 235 -3.19 5.10 -9.52
CA ASP A 235 -1.80 5.55 -9.37
C ASP A 235 -1.76 6.87 -8.57
N GLU A 236 -2.79 7.70 -8.65
CA GLU A 236 -2.94 8.99 -7.95
C GLU A 236 -3.45 8.83 -6.51
N GLU A 237 -4.34 7.87 -6.28
CA GLU A 237 -4.96 7.54 -4.99
C GLU A 237 -4.67 6.07 -4.62
N PRO A 238 -3.41 5.76 -4.23
CA PRO A 238 -3.03 4.42 -3.80
C PRO A 238 -3.28 4.21 -2.30
N LEU A 239 -3.30 2.94 -1.88
CA LEU A 239 -3.10 2.61 -0.47
C LEU A 239 -1.69 3.03 -0.03
N ILE A 240 -1.55 3.55 1.18
CA ILE A 240 -0.25 3.94 1.71
C ILE A 240 0.22 2.87 2.68
N LEU A 241 1.37 2.28 2.37
CA LEU A 241 2.01 1.26 3.21
C LEU A 241 3.10 1.88 4.07
N PHE A 242 2.83 1.95 5.37
CA PHE A 242 3.82 2.20 6.42
C PHE A 242 4.25 0.89 7.09
N ASN A 243 5.44 0.89 7.67
CA ASN A 243 6.03 -0.20 8.43
C ASN A 243 6.11 0.14 9.93
N ILE A 244 5.63 -0.75 10.80
CA ILE A 244 5.64 -0.53 12.25
C ILE A 244 7.06 -0.41 12.82
N GLU A 245 8.01 -1.18 12.30
CA GLU A 245 9.37 -1.31 12.84
C GLU A 245 10.39 -0.46 12.08
N ASN A 246 10.29 -0.41 10.76
CA ASN A 246 11.25 0.30 9.91
C ASN A 246 10.75 1.68 9.50
N ASN A 247 11.44 2.74 9.94
CA ASN A 247 11.15 4.12 9.55
C ASN A 247 12.06 4.66 8.43
N ASN A 248 13.01 3.87 7.93
CA ASN A 248 13.93 4.35 6.91
C ASN A 248 13.22 4.50 5.57
N VAL A 249 13.34 5.68 4.98
CA VAL A 249 12.88 5.97 3.61
C VAL A 249 14.10 6.04 2.71
N LEU A 250 14.20 5.11 1.77
CA LEU A 250 15.33 4.96 0.87
C LEU A 250 14.86 5.03 -0.58
N VAL A 251 15.39 6.00 -1.32
CA VAL A 251 15.18 6.08 -2.76
C VAL A 251 15.90 4.94 -3.46
N VAL A 252 15.15 4.10 -4.18
CA VAL A 252 15.72 2.99 -4.95
C VAL A 252 16.51 3.55 -6.15
N PRO A 253 17.81 3.19 -6.30
CA PRO A 253 18.59 3.63 -7.45
C PRO A 253 18.05 3.03 -8.75
N GLU A 254 17.73 3.88 -9.73
CA GLU A 254 17.36 3.42 -11.06
C GLU A 254 18.56 3.31 -12.00
N GLN A 255 18.41 2.50 -13.07
CA GLN A 255 19.41 2.36 -14.14
C GLN A 255 19.82 3.72 -14.73
N SER A 256 21.09 3.85 -15.08
CA SER A 256 21.59 5.09 -15.70
C SER A 256 20.90 5.37 -17.04
N ILE A 257 20.74 6.66 -17.35
CA ILE A 257 20.15 7.06 -18.63
C ILE A 257 21.13 6.69 -19.75
N PRO A 258 20.70 6.03 -20.83
CA PRO A 258 21.57 5.73 -21.95
C PRO A 258 22.21 7.00 -22.52
N LYS A 259 23.48 6.91 -22.91
CA LYS A 259 24.17 8.01 -23.58
C LYS A 259 23.54 8.23 -24.96
N PHE A 260 23.29 9.49 -25.27
CA PHE A 260 22.92 9.87 -26.63
C PHE A 260 24.21 10.17 -27.37
N ASN A 261 24.45 9.45 -28.47
CA ASN A 261 25.52 9.79 -29.39
C ASN A 261 25.05 11.01 -30.19
N GLU A 262 25.90 12.00 -30.40
CA GLU A 262 25.57 13.16 -31.24
C GLU A 262 25.57 12.78 -32.72
N PHE A 263 24.80 13.53 -33.52
CA PHE A 263 24.74 13.30 -34.96
C PHE A 263 26.14 13.48 -35.58
N GLY A 264 26.49 12.62 -36.53
CA GLY A 264 27.78 12.69 -37.22
C GLY A 264 27.95 13.97 -38.03
N ASN A 265 29.19 14.35 -38.33
CA ASN A 265 29.46 15.58 -39.10
C ASN A 265 28.86 15.54 -40.52
N VAL A 266 28.72 14.34 -41.09
CA VAL A 266 28.15 14.12 -42.42
C VAL A 266 26.67 13.78 -42.29
N THR A 267 25.82 14.50 -43.03
CA THR A 267 24.37 14.24 -43.08
C THR A 267 24.09 12.89 -43.72
N SER A 268 23.30 12.05 -43.04
CA SER A 268 22.90 10.73 -43.53
C SER A 268 21.47 10.45 -43.13
N VAL A 269 20.53 10.57 -44.08
CA VAL A 269 19.09 10.46 -43.81
C VAL A 269 18.70 9.14 -43.15
N ASP A 270 19.39 8.04 -43.45
CA ASP A 270 19.16 6.72 -42.84
C ASP A 270 19.66 6.65 -41.40
N SER A 271 20.91 7.06 -41.16
CA SER A 271 21.52 7.05 -39.83
C SER A 271 20.84 8.05 -38.90
N ASP A 272 20.55 9.25 -39.40
CA ASP A 272 19.97 10.35 -38.64
C ASP A 272 18.55 10.02 -38.18
N ALA A 273 17.73 9.39 -39.03
CA ALA A 273 16.40 8.92 -38.63
C ALA A 273 16.47 7.83 -37.55
N ALA A 274 17.44 6.91 -37.62
CA ALA A 274 17.65 5.89 -36.60
C ALA A 274 18.15 6.50 -35.27
N GLN A 275 19.06 7.47 -35.34
CA GLN A 275 19.60 8.18 -34.19
C GLN A 275 18.54 9.06 -33.52
N ALA A 276 17.68 9.73 -34.30
CA ALA A 276 16.53 10.47 -33.78
C ALA A 276 15.51 9.55 -33.09
N LYS A 277 15.30 8.32 -33.58
CA LYS A 277 14.49 7.32 -32.86
C LYS A 277 15.08 6.97 -31.49
N ASN A 278 16.42 6.84 -31.41
CA ASN A 278 17.11 6.62 -30.14
C ASN A 278 16.96 7.83 -29.20
N ALA A 279 17.07 9.06 -29.73
CA ALA A 279 16.80 10.28 -28.95
C ALA A 279 15.37 10.29 -28.38
N CYS A 280 14.36 9.96 -29.19
CA CYS A 280 12.98 9.83 -28.74
C CYS A 280 12.85 8.78 -27.63
N SER A 281 13.48 7.62 -27.79
CA SER A 281 13.43 6.53 -26.81
C SER A 281 13.99 6.96 -25.45
N ILE A 282 15.12 7.68 -25.45
CA ILE A 282 15.71 8.28 -24.25
C ILE A 282 14.78 9.36 -23.68
N GLY A 283 14.21 10.23 -24.52
CA GLY A 283 13.26 11.26 -24.11
C GLY A 283 12.03 10.69 -23.40
N TYR A 284 11.40 9.66 -23.97
CA TYR A 284 10.28 8.96 -23.34
C TYR A 284 10.67 8.27 -22.03
N LEU A 285 11.90 7.73 -21.92
CA LEU A 285 12.42 7.22 -20.64
C LEU A 285 12.52 8.33 -19.59
N CYS A 286 13.10 9.47 -19.95
CA CYS A 286 13.18 10.63 -19.05
C CYS A 286 11.80 11.11 -18.62
N LYS A 287 10.86 11.24 -19.57
CA LYS A 287 9.47 11.63 -19.29
C LYS A 287 8.81 10.72 -18.27
N ARG A 288 8.87 9.39 -18.45
CA ARG A 288 8.28 8.43 -17.51
C ARG A 288 8.85 8.58 -16.10
N ARG A 289 10.17 8.80 -15.98
CA ARG A 289 10.81 9.02 -14.67
C ARG A 289 10.37 10.33 -14.04
N ILE A 290 10.30 11.40 -14.83
CA ILE A 290 9.82 12.71 -14.35
C ILE A 290 8.38 12.59 -13.84
N GLU A 291 7.49 11.94 -14.60
CA GLU A 291 6.10 11.70 -14.21
C GLU A 291 6.02 10.92 -12.90
N ARG A 292 6.73 9.79 -12.82
CA ARG A 292 6.79 8.96 -11.60
C ARG A 292 7.30 9.72 -10.38
N TYR A 293 8.43 10.41 -10.49
CA TYR A 293 9.00 11.16 -9.36
C TYR A 293 8.10 12.33 -8.94
N SER A 294 7.45 12.99 -9.90
CA SER A 294 6.50 14.06 -9.60
C SER A 294 5.28 13.51 -8.85
N GLN A 295 4.78 12.35 -9.26
CA GLN A 295 3.68 11.66 -8.59
C GLN A 295 4.08 11.19 -7.18
N SER A 296 5.26 10.58 -7.00
CA SER A 296 5.79 10.24 -5.67
C SER A 296 5.90 11.46 -4.75
N CYS A 297 6.30 12.63 -5.26
CA CYS A 297 6.32 13.86 -4.47
C CYS A 297 4.93 14.29 -3.99
N CYS A 298 3.87 14.01 -4.76
CA CYS A 298 2.51 14.21 -4.29
C CYS A 298 2.17 13.21 -3.19
N HIS A 299 2.49 11.92 -3.40
CA HIS A 299 2.26 10.90 -2.39
C HIS A 299 2.98 11.18 -1.08
N PHE A 300 4.17 11.78 -1.07
CA PHE A 300 4.83 12.17 0.18
C PHE A 300 3.98 13.12 1.02
N SER A 301 3.32 14.09 0.38
CA SER A 301 2.42 15.02 1.09
C SER A 301 1.19 14.29 1.60
N ASN A 302 0.62 13.40 0.78
CA ASN A 302 -0.55 12.58 1.16
C ASN A 302 -0.20 11.61 2.30
N CYS A 303 1.00 11.02 2.32
CA CYS A 303 1.48 10.16 3.40
C CYS A 303 1.42 10.89 4.73
N VAL A 304 1.97 12.11 4.77
CA VAL A 304 1.98 12.92 5.99
C VAL A 304 0.56 13.31 6.39
N GLU A 305 -0.24 13.80 5.45
CA GLU A 305 -1.62 14.20 5.74
C GLU A 305 -2.47 13.05 6.29
N ASN A 306 -2.48 11.92 5.58
CA ASN A 306 -3.25 10.74 5.93
C ASN A 306 -2.83 10.16 7.29
N PHE A 307 -1.51 10.03 7.51
CA PHE A 307 -1.00 9.47 8.76
C PHE A 307 -1.21 10.42 9.95
N VAL A 308 -1.06 11.74 9.77
CA VAL A 308 -1.37 12.71 10.83
C VAL A 308 -2.85 12.69 11.17
N GLN A 309 -3.73 12.67 10.16
CA GLN A 309 -5.17 12.59 10.39
C GLN A 309 -5.55 11.30 11.14
N TYR A 310 -4.98 10.16 10.73
CA TYR A 310 -5.17 8.88 11.40
C TYR A 310 -4.70 8.92 12.87
N VAL A 311 -3.46 9.32 13.13
CA VAL A 311 -2.92 9.41 14.51
C VAL A 311 -3.72 10.38 15.35
N ASN A 312 -4.13 11.53 14.80
CA ASN A 312 -4.93 12.51 15.52
C ASN A 312 -6.33 11.99 15.86
N LYS A 313 -6.94 11.19 14.98
CA LYS A 313 -8.24 10.54 15.25
C LYS A 313 -8.11 9.56 16.43
N GLU A 314 -7.17 8.62 16.32
CA GLU A 314 -6.93 7.62 17.37
C GLU A 314 -6.57 8.27 18.72
N LEU A 315 -5.71 9.29 18.70
CA LEU A 315 -5.29 9.99 19.91
C LEU A 315 -6.43 10.80 20.55
N LYS A 316 -7.40 11.29 19.76
CA LYS A 316 -8.62 11.92 20.32
C LYS A 316 -9.49 10.88 21.01
N GLU A 317 -9.72 9.74 20.38
CA GLU A 317 -10.55 8.66 20.93
C GLU A 317 -9.95 8.11 22.22
N VAL A 318 -8.65 7.81 22.23
CA VAL A 318 -7.93 7.33 23.42
C VAL A 318 -7.92 8.38 24.54
N ASN A 319 -7.78 9.66 24.20
CA ASN A 319 -7.83 10.75 25.20
C ASN A 319 -9.23 10.89 25.81
N GLN A 320 -10.30 10.80 25.01
CA GLN A 320 -11.67 10.81 25.52
C GLN A 320 -11.93 9.63 26.46
N MET A 321 -11.53 8.43 26.06
CA MET A 321 -11.64 7.23 26.90
C MET A 321 -10.84 7.39 28.20
N CYS A 322 -9.65 7.99 28.13
CA CYS A 322 -8.82 8.27 29.30
C CYS A 322 -9.50 9.25 30.27
N ILE A 323 -10.07 10.35 29.77
CA ILE A 323 -10.81 11.32 30.60
C ILE A 323 -12.00 10.63 31.28
N HIS A 324 -12.76 9.85 30.52
CA HIS A 324 -13.89 9.09 31.07
C HIS A 324 -13.46 8.12 32.18
N LEU A 325 -12.33 7.43 32.03
CA LEU A 325 -11.81 6.53 33.06
C LEU A 325 -11.34 7.28 34.31
N LEU A 326 -10.79 8.49 34.19
CA LEU A 326 -10.44 9.32 35.36
C LEU A 326 -11.70 9.73 36.15
N GLU A 327 -12.76 10.12 35.44
CA GLU A 327 -14.06 10.43 36.04
C GLU A 327 -14.65 9.19 36.73
N LYS A 328 -14.67 8.06 36.03
CA LYS A 328 -15.15 6.77 36.57
C LYS A 328 -14.36 6.38 37.81
N THR A 329 -13.04 6.53 37.81
CA THR A 329 -12.17 6.27 38.97
C THR A 329 -12.54 7.16 40.15
N THR A 330 -12.82 8.43 39.90
CA THR A 330 -13.23 9.39 40.94
C THR A 330 -14.57 9.01 41.56
N ILE A 331 -15.53 8.57 40.75
CA ILE A 331 -16.84 8.07 41.22
C ILE A 331 -16.67 6.80 42.07
N HIS A 332 -15.85 5.85 41.61
CA HIS A 332 -15.58 4.62 42.36
C HIS A 332 -14.89 4.90 43.69
N LYS A 333 -14.01 5.91 43.75
CA LYS A 333 -13.39 6.37 44.99
C LYS A 333 -14.40 6.92 45.99
N LYS A 334 -15.32 7.78 45.53
CA LYS A 334 -16.42 8.30 46.37
C LYS A 334 -17.31 7.16 46.88
N THR A 335 -17.59 6.18 46.03
CA THR A 335 -18.39 4.98 46.38
C THR A 335 -17.68 4.13 47.43
N ALA A 336 -16.40 3.83 47.22
CA ALA A 336 -15.58 3.10 48.19
C ALA A 336 -15.54 3.79 49.56
N GLN A 337 -15.37 5.12 49.60
CA GLN A 337 -15.38 5.90 50.84
C GLN A 337 -16.73 5.79 51.57
N PHE A 338 -17.84 5.97 50.84
CA PHE A 338 -19.18 5.86 51.40
C PHE A 338 -19.47 4.47 51.98
N LEU A 339 -19.06 3.40 51.28
CA LEU A 339 -19.21 2.03 51.77
C LEU A 339 -18.38 1.79 53.03
N GLU A 340 -17.11 2.23 53.06
CA GLU A 340 -16.27 2.11 54.25
C GLU A 340 -16.82 2.88 55.46
N SER A 341 -17.35 4.08 55.27
CA SER A 341 -18.01 4.83 56.35
C SER A 341 -19.27 4.12 56.85
N THR A 342 -20.02 3.48 55.96
CA THR A 342 -21.15 2.63 56.35
C THR A 342 -20.69 1.42 57.17
N GLN A 343 -19.58 0.78 56.80
CA GLN A 343 -18.97 -0.29 57.60
C GLN A 343 -18.53 0.19 58.98
N ARG A 344 -17.93 1.41 59.08
CA ARG A 344 -17.54 2.01 60.37
C ARG A 344 -18.75 2.21 61.29
N LEU A 345 -19.87 2.70 60.74
CA LEU A 345 -21.12 2.84 61.48
C LEU A 345 -21.69 1.48 61.93
N ALA A 346 -21.72 0.49 61.03
CA ALA A 346 -22.20 -0.85 61.35
C ALA A 346 -21.34 -1.54 62.44
N SER A 347 -20.02 -1.33 62.41
CA SER A 347 -19.10 -1.87 63.42
C SER A 347 -19.32 -1.35 64.85
N PHE A 348 -20.09 -0.26 65.00
CA PHE A 348 -20.49 0.24 66.32
C PHE A 348 -21.57 -0.63 66.98
N LYS A 349 -22.41 -1.32 66.19
CA LYS A 349 -23.41 -2.27 66.69
C LYS A 349 -22.91 -3.71 66.62
N VAL A 350 -22.22 -4.09 65.55
CA VAL A 350 -21.74 -5.46 65.31
C VAL A 350 -20.23 -5.51 65.43
N SER A 351 -19.73 -6.04 66.56
CA SER A 351 -18.29 -5.95 66.92
C SER A 351 -17.38 -6.91 66.13
N ASN A 352 -17.93 -7.92 65.46
CA ASN A 352 -17.18 -9.01 64.81
C ASN A 352 -17.19 -8.97 63.27
N ALA A 353 -17.73 -7.94 62.62
CA ALA A 353 -17.78 -7.87 61.16
C ALA A 353 -16.39 -7.50 60.56
N PRO A 354 -15.88 -8.25 59.57
CA PRO A 354 -14.61 -7.94 58.90
C PRO A 354 -14.69 -6.60 58.15
N ARG A 355 -13.62 -5.81 58.20
CA ARG A 355 -13.50 -4.56 57.44
C ARG A 355 -12.87 -4.83 56.09
N VAL A 356 -13.48 -4.30 55.03
CA VAL A 356 -12.96 -4.40 53.67
C VAL A 356 -12.49 -2.99 53.27
N SER A 357 -11.21 -2.84 52.97
CA SER A 357 -10.66 -1.56 52.46
C SER A 357 -10.81 -1.53 50.94
N TYR A 358 -11.79 -0.77 50.46
CA TYR A 358 -12.03 -0.56 49.03
C TYR A 358 -11.18 0.61 48.50
N VAL A 359 -10.90 1.60 49.35
CA VAL A 359 -10.15 2.80 48.97
C VAL A 359 -8.68 2.47 48.71
N ASP A 360 -8.05 1.62 49.53
CA ASP A 360 -6.65 1.23 49.32
C ASP A 360 -6.49 0.33 48.09
N GLU A 361 -7.44 -0.59 47.86
CA GLU A 361 -7.49 -1.46 46.67
C GLU A 361 -7.60 -0.62 45.39
N LEU A 362 -8.51 0.36 45.36
CA LEU A 362 -8.64 1.29 44.23
C LEU A 362 -7.40 2.17 44.05
N LYS A 363 -6.80 2.63 45.16
CA LYS A 363 -5.60 3.48 45.09
C LYS A 363 -4.45 2.72 44.45
N GLN A 364 -4.19 1.48 44.86
CA GLN A 364 -3.15 0.64 44.26
C GLN A 364 -3.43 0.33 42.78
N LEU A 365 -4.69 0.12 42.43
CA LEU A 365 -5.12 -0.16 41.05
C LEU A 365 -4.98 1.07 40.13
N SER A 366 -5.27 2.27 40.64
CA SER A 366 -5.32 3.52 39.85
C SER A 366 -4.03 4.34 39.85
N GLU A 367 -3.09 4.09 40.76
CA GLU A 367 -1.88 4.91 40.94
C GLU A 367 -1.08 5.09 39.65
N ASN A 368 -0.72 4.00 38.97
CA ASN A 368 0.06 4.06 37.72
C ASN A 368 -0.71 4.77 36.60
N PHE A 369 -2.01 4.47 36.47
CA PHE A 369 -2.85 5.06 35.42
C PHE A 369 -2.99 6.58 35.58
N VAL A 370 -3.35 7.05 36.78
CA VAL A 370 -3.61 8.46 37.07
C VAL A 370 -2.30 9.27 37.08
N SER A 371 -1.23 8.72 37.64
CA SER A 371 0.03 9.45 37.81
C SER A 371 0.86 9.54 36.53
N GLU A 372 0.81 8.51 35.67
CA GLU A 372 1.61 8.41 34.45
C GLU A 372 0.80 8.33 33.17
N THR A 373 0.02 7.25 32.96
CA THR A 373 -0.62 6.93 31.68
C THR A 373 -1.51 8.07 31.20
N ALA A 374 -2.40 8.56 32.07
CA ALA A 374 -3.33 9.62 31.73
C ALA A 374 -2.64 10.94 31.41
N LYS A 375 -1.61 11.32 32.18
CA LYS A 375 -0.85 12.54 31.92
C LYS A 375 -0.10 12.48 30.59
N LYS A 376 0.51 11.33 30.28
CA LYS A 376 1.19 11.10 29.01
C LYS A 376 0.23 11.24 27.83
N ILE A 377 -0.97 10.65 27.90
CA ILE A 377 -1.99 10.74 26.85
C ILE A 377 -2.45 12.18 26.65
N MET A 378 -2.78 12.89 27.73
CA MET A 378 -3.19 14.30 27.66
C MET A 378 -2.10 15.19 27.06
N GLN A 379 -0.83 14.96 27.43
CA GLN A 379 0.31 15.67 26.87
C GLN A 379 0.51 15.38 25.37
N LEU A 380 0.44 14.10 24.98
CA LEU A 380 0.50 13.71 23.56
C LEU A 380 -0.63 14.37 22.77
N ASN A 381 -1.86 14.36 23.30
CA ASN A 381 -3.01 14.98 22.65
C ASN A 381 -2.82 16.49 22.48
N GLN A 382 -2.35 17.19 23.52
CA GLN A 382 -2.03 18.61 23.43
C GLN A 382 -0.98 18.89 22.33
N ASN A 383 0.13 18.16 22.33
CA ASN A 383 1.24 18.41 21.41
C ASN A 383 0.92 18.08 19.94
N HIS A 384 0.16 17.02 19.67
CA HIS A 384 -0.05 16.53 18.30
C HIS A 384 -1.42 16.89 17.72
N VAL A 385 -2.47 16.90 18.54
CA VAL A 385 -3.82 17.25 18.08
C VAL A 385 -4.07 18.75 18.14
N VAL A 386 -3.72 19.41 19.24
CA VAL A 386 -3.99 20.85 19.42
C VAL A 386 -2.92 21.69 18.72
N GLU A 387 -1.63 21.39 18.94
CA GLU A 387 -0.53 22.15 18.34
C GLU A 387 -0.15 21.69 16.93
N ASN A 388 -0.69 20.55 16.47
CA ASN A 388 -0.45 19.99 15.13
C ASN A 388 1.05 19.88 14.77
N SER A 389 1.86 19.47 15.75
CA SER A 389 3.32 19.46 15.65
C SER A 389 3.84 18.59 14.49
N LEU A 390 3.27 17.39 14.29
CA LEU A 390 3.69 16.50 13.20
C LEU A 390 3.50 17.14 11.81
N LYS A 391 2.38 17.81 11.59
CA LYS A 391 2.14 18.50 10.31
C LYS A 391 3.05 19.71 10.16
N SER A 392 3.20 20.49 11.24
CA SER A 392 4.04 21.69 11.26
C SER A 392 5.52 21.37 10.98
N GLU A 393 6.00 20.22 11.45
CA GLU A 393 7.35 19.74 11.18
C GLU A 393 7.57 19.43 9.69
N TRP A 394 6.63 18.73 9.06
CA TRP A 394 6.67 18.49 7.62
C TRP A 394 6.58 19.79 6.81
N ASP A 395 5.67 20.67 7.18
CA ASP A 395 5.48 21.94 6.46
C ASP A 395 6.74 22.81 6.57
N THR A 396 7.43 22.78 7.71
CA THR A 396 8.69 23.50 7.92
C THR A 396 9.84 22.91 7.09
N SER A 397 10.01 21.58 7.10
CA SER A 397 11.09 20.92 6.38
C SER A 397 10.92 20.99 4.86
N SER A 398 9.68 20.94 4.37
CA SER A 398 9.36 20.94 2.94
C SER A 398 9.18 22.34 2.32
N ARG A 399 9.06 23.41 3.13
CA ARG A 399 8.73 24.78 2.70
C ARG A 399 9.59 25.33 1.57
N LEU A 400 10.89 25.10 1.64
CA LEU A 400 11.88 25.67 0.71
C LEU A 400 12.03 24.84 -0.58
N LEU A 401 11.43 23.65 -0.63
CA LEU A 401 11.57 22.73 -1.74
C LEU A 401 10.56 23.04 -2.85
N LYS A 402 11.06 23.06 -4.09
CA LYS A 402 10.23 23.26 -5.28
C LYS A 402 9.71 21.90 -5.72
N CYS A 403 8.56 21.50 -5.18
CA CYS A 403 7.90 20.25 -5.56
C CYS A 403 7.74 20.18 -7.10
N PRO A 404 8.18 19.08 -7.77
CA PRO A 404 8.07 18.90 -9.22
C PRO A 404 6.67 19.08 -9.80
N VAL A 405 5.63 18.81 -8.99
CA VAL A 405 4.23 19.06 -9.36
C VAL A 405 3.97 20.56 -9.53
N LYS A 406 4.46 21.38 -8.59
CA LYS A 406 4.32 22.85 -8.64
C LYS A 406 5.09 23.46 -9.82
N SER A 407 6.21 22.86 -10.23
CA SER A 407 6.98 23.30 -11.41
C SER A 407 6.45 22.75 -12.74
N ARG A 408 5.34 21.99 -12.72
CA ARG A 408 4.72 21.36 -13.89
C ARG A 408 5.71 20.54 -14.70
N ALA A 409 6.59 19.81 -14.00
CA ALA A 409 7.68 19.07 -14.61
C ALA A 409 7.16 17.99 -15.57
N SER A 410 6.06 17.31 -15.21
CA SER A 410 5.41 16.31 -16.05
C SER A 410 4.92 16.89 -17.39
N GLU A 411 4.24 18.03 -17.37
CA GLU A 411 3.74 18.67 -18.60
C GLU A 411 4.87 19.24 -19.46
N ARG A 412 5.92 19.80 -18.83
CA ARG A 412 7.14 20.22 -19.54
C ARG A 412 7.80 19.03 -20.22
N ALA A 413 7.96 17.90 -19.53
CA ALA A 413 8.52 16.68 -20.10
C ALA A 413 7.67 16.12 -21.26
N LYS A 414 6.34 16.16 -21.13
CA LYS A 414 5.42 15.80 -22.22
C LYS A 414 5.65 16.66 -23.46
N THR A 415 5.76 17.97 -23.28
CA THR A 415 6.00 18.93 -24.38
C THR A 415 7.34 18.66 -25.07
N GLU A 416 8.41 18.40 -24.32
CA GLU A 416 9.72 18.11 -24.93
C GLU A 416 9.73 16.78 -25.71
N VAL A 417 9.00 15.77 -25.26
CA VAL A 417 8.89 14.49 -25.98
C VAL A 417 8.04 14.61 -27.25
N GLU A 418 6.97 15.41 -27.22
CA GLU A 418 6.18 15.71 -28.42
C GLU A 418 7.05 16.40 -29.48
N ARG A 419 7.86 17.39 -29.08
CA ARG A 419 8.85 18.03 -29.98
C ARG A 419 9.86 17.04 -30.55
N LEU A 420 10.41 16.13 -29.73
CA LEU A 420 11.33 15.09 -30.23
C LEU A 420 10.65 14.21 -31.27
N ARG A 421 9.39 13.81 -31.02
CA ARG A 421 8.62 12.97 -31.94
C ARG A 421 8.38 13.68 -33.26
N ASP A 422 8.02 14.96 -33.24
CA ASP A 422 7.76 15.74 -34.46
C ASP A 422 9.02 15.88 -35.31
N SER A 423 10.17 16.20 -34.69
CA SER A 423 11.47 16.25 -35.37
C SER A 423 11.87 14.88 -35.93
N TRP A 424 11.67 13.79 -35.18
CA TRP A 424 11.93 12.44 -35.68
C TRP A 424 11.03 12.08 -36.88
N GLN A 425 9.75 12.43 -36.84
CA GLN A 425 8.84 12.22 -37.97
C GLN A 425 9.24 13.02 -39.21
N HIS A 426 9.86 14.19 -39.03
CA HIS A 426 10.48 14.93 -40.13
C HIS A 426 11.62 14.12 -40.76
N LEU A 427 12.59 13.66 -39.96
CA LEU A 427 13.73 12.89 -40.49
C LEU A 427 13.31 11.55 -41.13
N VAL A 428 12.21 10.94 -40.66
CA VAL A 428 11.65 9.74 -41.28
C VAL A 428 11.08 10.02 -42.68
N ARG A 429 10.48 11.20 -42.89
CA ARG A 429 10.02 11.64 -44.22
C ARG A 429 11.20 11.89 -45.15
N ASP A 430 12.24 12.56 -44.66
CA ASP A 430 13.50 12.81 -45.39
C ASP A 430 14.18 11.49 -45.79
N ARG A 431 14.16 10.48 -44.92
CA ARG A 431 14.66 9.15 -45.25
C ARG A 431 13.88 8.50 -46.40
N ALA A 432 12.56 8.72 -46.47
CA ALA A 432 11.73 8.15 -47.53
C ALA A 432 12.03 8.77 -48.91
N THR A 433 12.48 10.03 -48.96
CA THR A 433 12.84 10.69 -50.22
C THR A 433 14.23 10.32 -50.74
N ARG A 434 15.10 9.74 -49.89
CA ARG A 434 16.49 9.29 -50.17
C ARG A 434 17.48 10.39 -50.53
N THR A 435 17.05 11.46 -51.20
CA THR A 435 17.86 12.61 -51.60
C THR A 435 17.14 13.90 -51.22
N LEU A 436 17.89 14.88 -50.71
CA LEU A 436 17.37 16.17 -50.26
C LEU A 436 17.77 17.29 -51.23
N SER A 437 16.89 18.28 -51.41
CA SER A 437 17.28 19.54 -52.04
C SER A 437 18.18 20.35 -51.10
N TYR A 438 18.87 21.36 -51.61
CA TYR A 438 19.70 22.24 -50.76
C TYR A 438 18.91 22.84 -49.59
N ASN A 439 17.68 23.32 -49.85
CA ASN A 439 16.83 23.89 -48.80
C ASN A 439 16.39 22.83 -47.79
N ASP A 440 16.01 21.65 -48.26
CA ASP A 440 15.59 20.54 -47.37
C ASP A 440 16.75 20.02 -46.53
N GLU A 441 17.97 20.02 -47.07
CA GLU A 441 19.18 19.66 -46.31
C GLU A 441 19.44 20.68 -45.19
N GLN A 442 19.23 21.97 -45.42
CA GLN A 442 19.32 22.98 -44.35
C GLN A 442 18.25 22.74 -43.26
N PHE A 443 17.00 22.44 -43.65
CA PHE A 443 15.95 22.10 -42.68
C PHE A 443 16.29 20.81 -41.91
N HIS A 444 16.85 19.80 -42.57
CA HIS A 444 17.29 18.55 -41.96
C HIS A 444 18.35 18.80 -40.88
N ILE A 445 19.33 19.66 -41.17
CA ILE A 445 20.37 20.08 -40.21
C ILE A 445 19.75 20.82 -39.02
N LEU A 446 18.78 21.71 -39.26
CA LEU A 446 18.06 22.39 -38.18
C LEU A 446 17.31 21.41 -37.27
N GLU A 447 16.70 20.37 -37.82
CA GLU A 447 16.04 19.32 -37.02
C GLU A 447 17.03 18.52 -36.18
N ARG A 448 18.23 18.21 -36.70
CA ARG A 448 19.32 17.58 -35.92
C ARG A 448 19.73 18.41 -34.71
N ILE A 449 19.84 19.74 -34.89
CA ILE A 449 20.16 20.68 -33.81
C ILE A 449 19.02 20.73 -32.79
N LYS A 450 17.77 20.83 -33.24
CA LYS A 450 16.59 20.82 -32.37
C LYS A 450 16.53 19.55 -31.52
N ILE A 451 16.72 18.38 -32.11
CA ILE A 451 16.71 17.10 -31.39
C ILE A 451 17.78 17.09 -30.28
N THR A 452 19.01 17.49 -30.62
CA THR A 452 20.13 17.54 -29.67
C THR A 452 19.84 18.51 -28.52
N HIS A 453 19.28 19.68 -28.81
CA HIS A 453 18.91 20.65 -27.79
C HIS A 453 17.77 20.13 -26.88
N THR A 454 16.71 19.59 -27.47
CA THR A 454 15.54 19.09 -26.75
C THR A 454 15.88 17.90 -25.85
N ILE A 455 16.70 16.94 -26.34
CA ILE A 455 17.10 15.79 -25.52
C ILE A 455 17.96 16.21 -24.32
N ASN A 456 18.81 17.23 -24.49
CA ASN A 456 19.60 17.78 -23.39
C ASN A 456 18.72 18.50 -22.38
N ARG A 457 17.71 19.26 -22.83
CA ARG A 457 16.76 19.94 -21.94
C ARG A 457 15.97 18.96 -21.06
N ILE A 458 15.43 17.88 -21.63
CA ILE A 458 14.67 16.91 -20.83
C ILE A 458 15.58 16.10 -19.88
N LYS A 459 16.84 15.83 -20.27
CA LYS A 459 17.84 15.23 -19.37
C LYS A 459 18.16 16.15 -18.20
N LEU A 460 18.37 17.43 -18.45
CA LEU A 460 18.61 18.43 -17.40
C LEU A 460 17.40 18.58 -16.47
N LEU A 461 16.19 18.61 -17.02
CA LEU A 461 14.95 18.63 -16.24
C LEU A 461 14.91 17.45 -15.25
N LEU A 462 15.19 16.23 -15.72
CA LEU A 462 15.22 15.06 -14.85
C LEU A 462 16.36 15.13 -13.81
N GLN A 463 17.60 15.36 -14.25
CA GLN A 463 18.80 15.17 -13.42
C GLN A 463 19.10 16.34 -12.48
N LYS A 464 18.73 17.57 -12.86
CA LYS A 464 19.09 18.79 -12.12
C LYS A 464 17.92 19.43 -11.40
N GLU A 465 16.69 19.20 -11.87
CA GLU A 465 15.49 19.78 -11.27
C GLU A 465 14.69 18.72 -10.50
N VAL A 466 14.19 17.68 -11.17
CA VAL A 466 13.20 16.76 -10.58
C VAL A 466 13.82 15.78 -9.59
N PHE A 467 14.85 15.04 -10.01
CA PHE A 467 15.43 13.98 -9.18
C PHE A 467 16.03 14.50 -7.85
N PRO A 468 16.78 15.61 -7.81
CA PRO A 468 17.28 16.14 -6.54
C PRO A 468 16.17 16.55 -5.57
N GLN A 469 15.09 17.15 -6.07
CA GLN A 469 13.96 17.55 -5.22
C GLN A 469 13.20 16.33 -4.68
N TYR A 470 13.02 15.31 -5.51
CA TYR A 470 12.43 14.04 -5.11
C TYR A 470 13.25 13.34 -4.01
N VAL A 471 14.58 13.26 -4.17
CA VAL A 471 15.47 12.68 -3.15
C VAL A 471 15.40 13.47 -1.84
N GLN A 472 15.50 14.81 -1.91
CA GLN A 472 15.44 15.63 -0.70
C GLN A 472 14.09 15.52 0.02
N LEU A 473 12.97 15.45 -0.71
CA LEU A 473 11.66 15.24 -0.11
C LEU A 473 11.52 13.86 0.53
N ALA A 474 12.11 12.82 -0.08
CA ALA A 474 12.14 11.48 0.49
C ALA A 474 12.97 11.42 1.79
N GLU A 475 14.09 12.14 1.86
CA GLU A 475 14.90 12.29 3.08
C GLU A 475 14.10 12.99 4.18
N ASN A 476 13.47 14.12 3.85
CA ASN A 476 12.61 14.85 4.79
C ASN A 476 11.45 13.98 5.29
N LEU A 477 10.87 13.15 4.41
CA LEU A 477 9.82 12.20 4.78
C LEU A 477 10.35 11.15 5.74
N GLY A 478 11.58 10.65 5.51
CA GLY A 478 12.23 9.71 6.43
C GLY A 478 12.48 10.28 7.81
N ASP A 479 12.94 11.53 7.90
CA ASP A 479 13.15 12.19 9.19
C ASP A 479 11.82 12.46 9.92
N TRP A 480 10.82 12.94 9.19
CA TRP A 480 9.46 13.08 9.71
C TRP A 480 8.88 11.73 10.18
N TYR A 481 9.10 10.67 9.41
CA TYR A 481 8.54 9.35 9.70
C TYR A 481 9.14 8.72 10.98
N LYS A 482 10.41 8.98 11.30
CA LYS A 482 10.99 8.56 12.60
C LYS A 482 10.20 9.12 13.79
N ILE A 483 9.81 10.39 13.69
CA ILE A 483 9.08 11.08 14.75
C ILE A 483 7.63 10.60 14.78
N ALA A 484 6.98 10.54 13.62
CA ALA A 484 5.62 10.03 13.49
C ALA A 484 5.47 8.57 13.99
N GLN A 485 6.43 7.70 13.69
CA GLN A 485 6.47 6.32 14.19
C GLN A 485 6.63 6.29 15.71
N THR A 486 7.48 7.15 16.28
CA THR A 486 7.65 7.24 17.74
C THR A 486 6.34 7.60 18.43
N VAL A 487 5.63 8.61 17.90
CA VAL A 487 4.31 9.02 18.40
C VAL A 487 3.29 7.88 18.26
N TYR A 488 3.27 7.20 17.12
CA TYR A 488 2.39 6.07 16.87
C TYR A 488 2.63 4.91 17.86
N LEU A 489 3.89 4.51 18.08
CA LEU A 489 4.23 3.45 19.03
C LEU A 489 3.85 3.82 20.47
N GLN A 490 4.09 5.08 20.87
CA GLN A 490 3.65 5.57 22.17
C GLN A 490 2.13 5.52 22.32
N LEU A 491 1.39 5.96 21.30
CA LEU A 491 -0.07 5.88 21.25
C LEU A 491 -0.55 4.42 21.40
N MET A 492 0.03 3.47 20.66
CA MET A 492 -0.34 2.06 20.73
C MET A 492 -0.10 1.45 22.13
N ILE A 493 1.04 1.75 22.74
CA ILE A 493 1.36 1.28 24.10
C ILE A 493 0.36 1.87 25.11
N LEU A 494 0.13 3.18 25.06
CA LEU A 494 -0.77 3.87 25.98
C LEU A 494 -2.22 3.43 25.80
N ASN A 495 -2.68 3.20 24.57
CA ASN A 495 -4.02 2.67 24.30
C ASN A 495 -4.21 1.30 24.96
N ARG A 496 -3.21 0.41 24.85
CA ARG A 496 -3.24 -0.88 25.54
C ARG A 496 -3.31 -0.72 27.06
N ASP A 497 -2.58 0.24 27.63
CA ASP A 497 -2.61 0.51 29.08
C ASP A 497 -3.97 1.06 29.53
N VAL A 498 -4.61 1.92 28.72
CA VAL A 498 -5.98 2.43 28.96
C VAL A 498 -6.99 1.28 28.93
N MET A 499 -6.94 0.42 27.92
CA MET A 499 -7.83 -0.74 27.79
C MET A 499 -7.64 -1.73 28.95
N ASN A 500 -6.40 -1.97 29.37
CA ASN A 500 -6.10 -2.80 30.53
C ASN A 500 -6.67 -2.18 31.83
N TYR A 501 -6.53 -0.87 31.99
CA TYR A 501 -7.07 -0.15 33.15
C TYR A 501 -8.59 -0.19 33.19
N ASP A 502 -9.28 0.03 32.06
CA ASP A 502 -10.74 -0.08 31.96
C ASP A 502 -11.22 -1.46 32.39
N ASN A 503 -10.59 -2.52 31.89
CA ASN A 503 -10.92 -3.90 32.28
C ASN A 503 -10.69 -4.16 33.78
N ASN A 504 -9.60 -3.64 34.34
CA ASN A 504 -9.31 -3.78 35.77
C ASN A 504 -10.30 -2.98 36.63
N LEU A 505 -10.70 -1.79 36.19
CA LEU A 505 -11.68 -0.96 36.88
C LEU A 505 -13.07 -1.62 36.85
N LYS A 506 -13.48 -2.23 35.73
CA LYS A 506 -14.71 -3.05 35.63
C LYS A 506 -14.69 -4.24 36.58
N LYS A 507 -13.55 -4.94 36.71
CA LYS A 507 -13.39 -6.03 37.68
C LYS A 507 -13.48 -5.54 39.12
N PHE A 508 -12.87 -4.39 39.42
CA PHE A 508 -12.94 -3.77 40.73
C PHE A 508 -14.37 -3.35 41.09
N GLU A 509 -15.11 -2.74 40.15
CA GLU A 509 -16.52 -2.39 40.30
C GLU A 509 -17.37 -3.61 40.69
N LEU A 510 -17.26 -4.70 39.91
CA LEU A 510 -17.96 -5.95 40.19
C LEU A 510 -17.53 -6.57 41.54
N GLY A 511 -16.23 -6.57 41.83
CA GLY A 511 -15.69 -7.08 43.07
C GLY A 511 -16.14 -6.29 44.30
N MET A 512 -16.21 -4.96 44.20
CA MET A 512 -16.73 -4.08 45.25
C MET A 512 -18.20 -4.40 45.53
N PHE A 513 -19.01 -4.56 44.48
CA PHE A 513 -20.42 -4.91 44.61
C PHE A 513 -20.60 -6.26 45.34
N ILE A 514 -19.90 -7.31 44.90
CA ILE A 514 -19.99 -8.65 45.51
C ILE A 514 -19.54 -8.62 46.98
N LYS A 515 -18.37 -8.05 47.28
CA LYS A 515 -17.85 -7.95 48.65
C LYS A 515 -18.79 -7.15 49.55
N ASN A 516 -19.46 -6.13 49.00
CA ASN A 516 -20.43 -5.34 49.76
C ASN A 516 -21.72 -6.13 50.05
N GLU A 517 -22.25 -6.88 49.09
CA GLU A 517 -23.39 -7.78 49.33
C GLU A 517 -23.07 -8.86 50.36
N GLU A 518 -21.90 -9.49 50.27
CA GLU A 518 -21.42 -10.46 51.26
C GLU A 518 -21.31 -9.82 52.67
N TYR A 519 -20.79 -8.60 52.75
CA TYR A 519 -20.72 -7.85 54.00
C TYR A 519 -22.11 -7.55 54.57
N LEU A 520 -23.05 -7.08 53.76
CA LEU A 520 -24.41 -6.79 54.19
C LEU A 520 -25.13 -8.05 54.70
N GLU A 521 -24.94 -9.19 54.05
CA GLU A 521 -25.49 -10.48 54.49
C GLU A 521 -24.87 -10.93 55.83
N GLN A 522 -23.56 -10.74 56.03
CA GLN A 522 -22.91 -11.00 57.32
C GLN A 522 -23.45 -10.09 58.43
N VAL A 523 -23.61 -8.79 58.15
CA VAL A 523 -24.19 -7.84 59.11
C VAL A 523 -25.62 -8.24 59.45
N ARG A 524 -26.44 -8.65 58.47
CA ARG A 524 -27.81 -9.13 58.70
C ARG A 524 -27.83 -10.35 59.62
N LYS A 525 -26.98 -11.36 59.38
CA LYS A 525 -26.85 -12.54 60.24
C LYS A 525 -26.42 -12.19 61.66
N CYS A 526 -25.46 -11.27 61.84
CA CYS A 526 -25.06 -10.82 63.17
C CYS A 526 -26.19 -10.09 63.91
N LEU A 527 -26.97 -9.26 63.21
CA LEU A 527 -28.11 -8.58 63.81
C LEU A 527 -29.23 -9.55 64.21
N GLU A 528 -29.45 -10.62 63.44
CA GLU A 528 -30.38 -11.71 63.79
C GLU A 528 -29.91 -12.52 65.00
N GLN A 529 -28.60 -12.78 65.11
CA GLN A 529 -27.99 -13.41 66.28
C GLN A 529 -28.09 -12.54 67.53
N ASP A 530 -27.78 -11.24 67.43
CA ASP A 530 -27.95 -10.28 68.52
C ASP A 530 -29.42 -10.15 68.94
N ALA A 531 -30.37 -10.15 67.99
CA ALA A 531 -31.80 -10.13 68.30
C ALA A 531 -32.25 -11.36 69.10
N ASN A 532 -31.61 -12.51 68.90
CA ASN A 532 -31.84 -13.73 69.68
C ASN A 532 -31.09 -13.72 71.04
N GLU A 533 -30.06 -12.89 71.21
CA GLU A 533 -29.28 -12.77 72.45
C GLU A 533 -29.70 -11.60 73.37
N ILE A 534 -30.68 -10.76 72.98
CA ILE A 534 -31.23 -9.69 73.84
C ILE A 534 -32.15 -10.27 74.92
N SER A 535 -31.53 -10.96 75.88
CA SER A 535 -31.84 -10.84 77.30
C SER A 535 -30.53 -10.48 78.01
N ASN A 536 -30.48 -9.26 78.54
CA ASN A 536 -29.40 -8.69 79.37
C ASN A 536 -28.11 -8.23 78.66
N LYS A 537 -28.02 -6.92 78.40
CA LYS A 537 -27.00 -6.04 79.04
C LYS A 537 -27.17 -4.56 78.64
N LYS A 538 -27.07 -3.67 79.65
CA LYS A 538 -26.84 -2.23 79.51
C LYS A 538 -25.33 -1.99 79.35
N THR A 539 -24.90 -1.23 78.35
CA THR A 539 -23.48 -0.92 78.15
C THR A 539 -23.23 0.59 78.02
N LYS A 540 -22.02 0.99 78.45
CA LYS A 540 -21.57 2.27 79.01
C LYS A 540 -21.34 3.43 78.02
N ASN A 541 -21.41 4.63 78.59
CA ASN A 541 -21.47 5.97 77.99
C ASN A 541 -20.09 6.59 77.58
N SER A 542 -19.11 5.80 77.12
CA SER A 542 -17.75 6.28 76.80
C SER A 542 -17.45 6.42 75.28
N ASN A 543 -18.36 5.99 74.41
CA ASN A 543 -18.13 5.91 72.95
C ASN A 543 -18.89 6.95 72.11
N ASN A 544 -19.68 7.84 72.73
CA ASN A 544 -20.52 8.82 72.01
C ASN A 544 -19.72 9.83 71.17
N GLN A 545 -18.50 10.18 71.58
CA GLN A 545 -17.66 11.14 70.85
C GLN A 545 -17.13 10.55 69.54
N LYS A 546 -16.73 9.26 69.53
CA LYS A 546 -16.34 8.53 68.31
C LYS A 546 -17.53 8.31 67.37
N LEU A 547 -18.70 7.96 67.93
CA LEU A 547 -19.93 7.80 67.14
C LEU A 547 -20.34 9.10 66.46
N LYS A 548 -20.23 10.24 67.15
CA LYS A 548 -20.51 11.56 66.58
C LYS A 548 -19.59 11.88 65.40
N ILE A 549 -18.29 11.57 65.51
CA ILE A 549 -17.34 11.74 64.41
C ILE A 549 -17.72 10.87 63.20
N TYR A 550 -18.04 9.59 63.40
CA TYR A 550 -18.46 8.71 62.28
C TYR A 550 -19.78 9.14 61.64
N LEU A 551 -20.74 9.64 62.42
CA LEU A 551 -22.00 10.17 61.89
C LEU A 551 -21.79 11.46 61.10
N ASP A 552 -20.90 12.34 61.55
CA ASP A 552 -20.55 13.56 60.82
C ASP A 552 -19.78 13.25 59.52
N GLU A 553 -18.89 12.25 59.52
CA GLU A 553 -18.22 11.71 58.33
C GLU A 553 -19.24 11.12 57.33
N TYR A 554 -20.10 10.22 57.79
CA TYR A 554 -21.14 9.61 56.96
C TYR A 554 -22.10 10.65 56.37
N ARG A 555 -22.49 11.66 57.17
CA ARG A 555 -23.38 12.73 56.70
C ARG A 555 -22.74 13.55 55.59
N ARG A 556 -21.44 13.82 55.69
CA ARG A 556 -20.68 14.53 54.65
C ARG A 556 -20.62 13.71 53.37
N GLU A 557 -20.20 12.46 53.46
CA GLU A 557 -20.09 11.57 52.30
C GLU A 557 -21.46 11.26 51.66
N SER A 558 -22.52 11.16 52.47
CA SER A 558 -23.90 11.00 51.97
C SER A 558 -24.39 12.23 51.22
N CYS A 559 -24.08 13.45 51.69
CA CYS A 559 -24.36 14.67 50.94
C CYS A 559 -23.60 14.71 49.62
N ASP A 560 -22.32 14.36 49.62
CA ASP A 560 -21.49 14.32 48.41
C ASP A 560 -22.00 13.29 47.39
N MET A 561 -22.40 12.10 47.85
CA MET A 561 -22.99 11.06 47.00
C MET A 561 -24.34 11.49 46.43
N LYS A 562 -25.18 12.15 47.25
CA LYS A 562 -26.47 12.68 46.80
C LYS A 562 -26.31 13.73 45.70
N ALA A 563 -25.29 14.59 45.81
CA ALA A 563 -24.97 15.57 44.77
C ALA A 563 -24.62 14.88 43.44
N VAL A 564 -23.77 13.85 43.47
CA VAL A 564 -23.42 13.06 42.27
C VAL A 564 -24.63 12.36 41.66
N ILE A 565 -25.53 11.81 42.48
CA ILE A 565 -26.76 11.16 42.00
C ILE A 565 -27.69 12.16 41.31
N LEU A 566 -27.84 13.38 41.87
CA LEU A 566 -28.66 14.42 41.28
C LEU A 566 -28.09 14.91 39.95
N GLU A 567 -26.78 15.14 39.89
CA GLU A 567 -26.07 15.49 38.65
C GLU A 567 -26.24 14.42 37.57
N ASN A 568 -26.09 13.14 37.92
CA ASN A 568 -26.32 12.04 36.99
C ASN A 568 -27.78 11.95 36.53
N ALA A 569 -28.75 12.23 37.40
CA ALA A 569 -30.16 12.23 37.03
C ALA A 569 -30.49 13.35 36.03
N GLU A 570 -29.92 14.55 36.23
CA GLU A 570 -30.03 15.65 35.27
C GLU A 570 -29.38 15.31 33.92
N LEU A 571 -28.20 14.69 33.92
CA LEU A 571 -27.53 14.24 32.69
C LEU A 571 -28.36 13.19 31.93
N VAL A 572 -28.95 12.22 32.62
CA VAL A 572 -29.84 11.22 32.01
C VAL A 572 -31.06 11.90 31.37
N GLU A 573 -31.64 12.90 32.04
CA GLU A 573 -32.77 13.65 31.51
C GLU A 573 -32.38 14.51 30.29
N GLN A 574 -31.15 15.04 30.26
CA GLN A 574 -30.61 15.75 29.09
C GLN A 574 -30.37 14.80 27.91
N VAL A 575 -29.80 13.61 28.15
CA VAL A 575 -29.58 12.60 27.11
C VAL A 575 -30.91 12.12 26.52
N ASN A 576 -31.91 11.86 27.37
CA ASN A 576 -33.25 11.48 26.90
C ASN A 576 -33.87 12.59 26.05
N ARG A 577 -33.73 13.86 26.44
CA ARG A 577 -34.20 14.99 25.63
C ARG A 577 -33.53 15.05 24.25
N VAL A 578 -32.21 14.84 24.17
CA VAL A 578 -31.49 14.83 22.89
C VAL A 578 -31.88 13.62 22.04
N LEU A 579 -32.09 12.44 22.64
CA LEU A 579 -32.59 11.26 21.94
C LEU A 579 -34.01 11.47 21.39
N ASP A 580 -34.88 12.12 22.17
CA ASP A 580 -36.23 12.49 21.72
C ASP A 580 -36.16 13.49 20.56
N GLU A 581 -35.26 14.49 20.61
CA GLU A 581 -35.03 15.45 19.52
C GLU A 581 -34.50 14.79 18.23
N LEU A 582 -33.60 13.80 18.35
CA LEU A 582 -33.08 13.04 17.20
C LEU A 582 -34.11 12.07 16.59
N SER A 583 -35.10 11.63 17.38
CA SER A 583 -36.15 10.72 16.91
C SER A 583 -37.27 11.42 16.12
N ILE A 584 -37.29 12.76 16.09
CA ILE A 584 -38.33 13.56 15.42
C ILE A 584 -37.95 13.88 13.95
N ASP A 585 -36.71 13.65 13.53
CA ASP A 585 -36.24 13.94 12.15
C ASP A 585 -36.41 12.77 11.15
N ASP A 586 -36.98 11.63 11.57
CA ASP A 586 -37.22 10.43 10.73
C ASP A 586 -38.71 10.17 10.37
N GLU A 587 -39.62 11.12 10.63
CA GLU A 587 -41.00 11.15 10.07
C GLU A 587 -41.18 12.31 9.08
#